data_AF-A0A2N2EI09-F1
#
_entry.id   AF-A0A2N2EI09-F1
#
_cell.length_a   1.000
_cell.length_b   1.000
_cell.length_c   1.000
_cell.angle_alpha   90.00
_cell.angle_beta   90.00
_cell.angle_gamma   90.00
#
_symmetry.space_group_name_H-M   'P 1'
#
loop_
_entity.id
_entity.type
_entity.pdbx_description
1 polymer ?
#
loop_
_entity_poly.entity_id
_entity_poly.type
_entity_poly.pdbx_seq_one_letter_code
_entity_poly.pdbx_strand_id
1 'polypeptide(L)'
;MSEISIGDILKVSIVTYKERWKTLLLISLISTIISTSTGIFSIIITSIGISLLQVLLLLVNLVIMVISVYFTSRLFVTLIIASNNSLSNEDVIIFHSYEEAKHTTWRYIGITLLFGLMLFIPILLMIFGIFNGSLMDISLPIRGILVIVGLLPAVYLSTTFYFSIYAAVLYPNETSVFSYSKQLVKGNFFKVLIITLIPIVITVPIIASSFYQNMNEISVGLQLIYSLVRSIHGMLIAPFTVLISIVAMERLEKTKENGHFHKNVT
;
A
#
# COMPACT_ATOMS: atom_id res chain seq x y z
N MET A 1 -25.15 -17.14 6.64
CA MET A 1 -23.82 -16.49 6.50
C MET A 1 -23.98 -15.04 6.94
N SER A 2 -23.28 -14.58 7.98
CA SER A 2 -23.35 -13.17 8.37
C SER A 2 -22.78 -12.31 7.24
N GLU A 3 -23.60 -11.42 6.67
CA GLU A 3 -23.14 -10.57 5.59
C GLU A 3 -22.06 -9.60 6.09
N ILE A 4 -20.87 -9.68 5.49
CA ILE A 4 -19.86 -8.64 5.65
C ILE A 4 -20.43 -7.35 5.03
N SER A 5 -20.76 -6.38 5.89
CA SER A 5 -21.24 -5.05 5.53
C SER A 5 -20.05 -4.10 5.39
N ILE A 6 -19.86 -3.54 4.18
CA ILE A 6 -18.81 -2.54 3.91
C ILE A 6 -19.06 -1.28 4.74
N GLY A 7 -20.34 -0.93 4.97
CA GLY A 7 -20.71 0.21 5.80
C GLY A 7 -20.24 0.05 7.26
N ASP A 8 -20.32 -1.16 7.80
CA ASP A 8 -19.86 -1.44 9.16
C ASP A 8 -18.33 -1.40 9.27
N ILE A 9 -17.62 -1.91 8.25
CA ILE A 9 -16.15 -1.79 8.17
C ILE A 9 -15.77 -0.32 8.21
N LEU A 10 -16.36 0.50 7.33
CA LEU A 10 -16.08 1.94 7.28
C LEU A 10 -16.44 2.65 8.58
N LYS A 11 -17.59 2.33 9.18
CA LYS A 11 -18.03 2.95 10.44
C LYS A 11 -17.03 2.67 11.57
N VAL A 12 -16.63 1.41 11.75
CA VAL A 12 -15.65 1.03 12.78
C VAL A 12 -14.31 1.72 12.51
N SER A 13 -13.80 1.66 11.28
CA SER A 13 -12.53 2.31 10.94
C SER A 13 -12.56 3.82 11.16
N ILE A 14 -13.66 4.51 10.85
CA ILE A 14 -13.82 5.96 11.09
C ILE A 14 -13.83 6.26 12.59
N VAL A 15 -14.57 5.49 13.38
CA VAL A 15 -14.65 5.69 14.84
C VAL A 15 -13.29 5.48 15.48
N THR A 16 -12.63 4.36 15.21
CA THR A 16 -11.29 4.07 15.74
C THR A 16 -10.26 5.10 15.29
N TYR A 17 -10.32 5.51 14.01
CA TYR A 17 -9.44 6.57 13.51
C TYR A 17 -9.66 7.88 14.28
N LYS A 18 -10.91 8.31 14.51
CA LYS A 18 -11.23 9.52 15.26
C LYS A 18 -10.78 9.45 16.72
N GLU A 19 -10.87 8.30 17.37
CA GLU A 19 -10.48 8.13 18.76
C GLU A 19 -8.96 8.11 18.95
N ARG A 20 -8.23 7.51 17.99
CA ARG A 20 -6.76 7.31 18.07
C ARG A 20 -5.96 8.14 17.07
N TRP A 21 -6.57 9.18 16.48
CA TRP A 21 -6.02 9.94 15.35
C TRP A 21 -4.62 10.49 15.62
N LYS A 22 -4.36 11.03 16.82
CA LYS A 22 -3.06 11.64 17.16
C LYS A 22 -1.91 10.65 17.04
N THR A 23 -2.08 9.46 17.63
CA THR A 23 -1.05 8.43 17.68
C THR A 23 -0.79 7.87 16.28
N LEU A 24 -1.87 7.55 15.54
CA LEU A 24 -1.76 6.99 14.20
C LEU A 24 -1.19 8.00 13.19
N LEU A 25 -1.61 9.27 13.26
CA LEU A 25 -1.04 10.33 12.43
C LEU A 25 0.42 10.60 12.75
N LEU A 26 0.85 10.51 14.02
CA LEU A 26 2.24 10.73 14.38
C LEU A 26 3.16 9.69 13.71
N ILE A 27 2.75 8.42 13.68
CA ILE A 27 3.49 7.36 12.97
C ILE A 27 3.58 7.68 11.47
N SER A 28 2.46 8.04 10.85
CA SER A 28 2.41 8.39 9.43
C SER A 28 3.18 9.67 9.11
N LEU A 29 3.20 10.66 10.01
CA LEU A 29 3.97 11.89 9.88
C LEU A 29 5.47 11.59 9.86
N ILE A 30 5.97 10.78 10.79
CA ILE A 30 7.39 10.39 10.83
C ILE A 30 7.77 9.66 9.53
N SER A 31 6.95 8.72 9.07
CA SER A 31 7.18 7.99 7.82
C SER A 31 7.19 8.93 6.60
N THR A 32 6.27 9.89 6.59
CA THR A 32 6.16 10.91 5.54
C THR A 32 7.36 11.85 5.52
N ILE A 33 7.88 12.27 6.67
CA ILE A 33 9.08 13.12 6.77
C ILE A 33 10.29 12.39 6.17
N ILE A 34 10.50 11.12 6.52
CA ILE A 34 11.60 10.31 5.97
C ILE A 34 11.45 10.19 4.45
N SER A 35 10.26 9.77 3.96
CA SER A 35 10.03 9.60 2.53
C SER A 35 10.18 10.90 1.74
N THR A 36 9.70 12.02 2.28
CA THR A 36 9.77 13.33 1.61
C THR A 36 11.20 13.85 1.57
N SER A 37 11.96 13.67 2.67
CA SER A 37 13.36 14.11 2.73
C SER A 37 14.22 13.37 1.69
N THR A 38 14.03 12.06 1.55
CA THR A 38 14.72 11.25 0.53
C THR A 38 14.30 11.64 -0.89
N GLY A 39 13.02 11.98 -1.09
CA GLY A 39 12.52 12.50 -2.37
C GLY A 39 13.12 13.86 -2.75
N ILE A 40 13.16 14.81 -1.81
CA ILE A 40 13.78 16.13 -2.00
C ILE A 40 15.27 15.98 -2.32
N PHE A 41 15.99 15.13 -1.59
CA PHE A 41 17.41 14.87 -1.84
C PHE A 41 17.64 14.31 -3.26
N SER A 42 16.76 13.41 -3.72
CA SER A 42 16.83 12.89 -5.08
C SER A 42 16.61 13.98 -6.14
N ILE A 43 15.59 14.84 -5.97
CA ILE A 43 15.31 15.97 -6.87
C ILE A 43 16.54 16.90 -6.98
N ILE A 44 17.16 17.22 -5.85
CA ILE A 44 18.35 18.09 -5.80
C ILE A 44 19.49 17.45 -6.59
N ILE A 45 19.81 16.17 -6.38
CA ILE A 45 20.91 15.49 -7.09
C ILE A 45 20.66 15.47 -8.60
N THR A 46 19.43 15.21 -9.03
CA THR A 46 19.10 15.16 -10.46
C THR A 46 19.14 16.52 -11.14
N SER A 47 19.07 17.61 -10.37
CA SER A 47 19.18 18.98 -10.90
C SER A 47 20.61 19.47 -11.10
N ILE A 48 21.59 18.77 -10.50
CA ILE A 48 23.02 19.05 -10.67
C ILE A 48 23.45 18.32 -11.95
N GLY A 49 23.92 19.06 -12.97
CA GLY A 49 24.28 18.51 -14.27
C GLY A 49 25.31 17.36 -14.24
N ILE A 50 25.49 16.70 -15.39
CA ILE A 50 26.31 15.47 -15.49
C ILE A 50 27.77 15.74 -15.13
N SER A 51 28.22 15.16 -14.02
CA SER A 51 29.57 15.30 -13.48
C SER A 51 29.98 14.09 -12.63
N LEU A 52 31.28 13.90 -12.40
CA LEU A 52 31.78 12.87 -11.48
C LEU A 52 31.14 13.00 -10.07
N LEU A 53 30.90 14.24 -9.63
CA LEU A 53 30.20 14.53 -8.39
C LEU A 53 28.77 13.97 -8.40
N GLN A 54 28.06 14.07 -9.52
CA GLN A 54 26.70 13.51 -9.65
C GLN A 54 26.70 11.99 -9.48
N VAL A 55 27.67 11.28 -10.07
CA VAL A 55 27.78 9.82 -9.93
C VAL A 55 28.03 9.42 -8.47
N LEU A 56 28.91 10.13 -7.77
CA LEU A 56 29.15 9.90 -6.34
C LEU A 56 27.90 10.18 -5.49
N LEU A 57 27.20 11.28 -5.78
CA LEU A 57 25.94 11.63 -5.10
C LEU A 57 24.84 10.61 -5.38
N LEU A 58 24.76 10.04 -6.58
CA LEU A 58 23.82 8.96 -6.91
C LEU A 58 24.10 7.68 -6.11
N LEU A 59 25.37 7.30 -5.92
CA LEU A 59 25.74 6.17 -5.07
C LEU A 59 25.36 6.41 -3.61
N VAL A 60 25.61 7.63 -3.09
CA VAL A 60 25.16 8.02 -1.74
C VAL A 60 23.64 7.97 -1.64
N ASN A 61 22.92 8.47 -2.65
CA ASN A 61 21.47 8.43 -2.69
C ASN A 61 20.93 7.00 -2.69
N LEU A 62 21.58 6.07 -3.38
CA LEU A 62 21.20 4.65 -3.36
C LEU A 62 21.26 4.07 -1.94
N VAL A 63 22.33 4.37 -1.19
CA VAL A 63 22.47 3.94 0.21
C VAL A 63 21.38 4.55 1.08
N ILE A 64 21.15 5.86 0.95
CA ILE A 64 20.08 6.57 1.67
C ILE A 64 18.72 5.96 1.33
N MET A 65 18.48 5.61 0.07
CA MET A 65 17.23 5.00 -0.38
C MET A 65 17.00 3.63 0.26
N VAL A 66 18.02 2.76 0.29
CA VAL A 66 17.92 1.44 0.94
C VAL A 66 17.62 1.58 2.43
N ILE A 67 18.32 2.48 3.13
CA ILE A 67 18.08 2.77 4.54
C ILE A 67 16.66 3.32 4.74
N SER A 68 16.23 4.24 3.87
CA SER A 68 14.89 4.83 3.91
C SER A 68 13.80 3.78 3.71
N VAL A 69 13.98 2.84 2.78
CA VAL A 69 13.04 1.73 2.54
C VAL A 69 12.88 0.88 3.79
N TYR A 70 13.98 0.56 4.50
CA TYR A 70 13.90 -0.19 5.75
C TYR A 70 13.11 0.58 6.83
N PHE A 71 13.44 1.86 7.07
CA PHE A 71 12.77 2.64 8.11
C PHE A 71 11.30 2.93 7.80
N THR A 72 10.98 3.28 6.55
CA THR A 72 9.59 3.49 6.11
C THR A 72 8.78 2.20 6.19
N SER A 73 9.36 1.06 5.83
CA SER A 73 8.73 -0.25 6.00
C SER A 73 8.48 -0.57 7.47
N ARG A 74 9.47 -0.35 8.34
CA ARG A 74 9.32 -0.57 9.78
C ARG A 74 8.21 0.31 10.37
N LEU A 75 8.15 1.59 10.00
CA LEU A 75 7.09 2.51 10.43
C LEU A 75 5.70 2.10 9.89
N PHE A 76 5.63 1.56 8.68
CA PHE A 76 4.38 1.03 8.14
C PHE A 76 3.91 -0.21 8.93
N VAL A 77 4.83 -1.11 9.29
CA VAL A 77 4.54 -2.24 10.18
C VAL A 77 4.10 -1.76 11.56
N THR A 78 4.76 -0.74 12.12
CA THR A 78 4.34 -0.07 13.36
C THR A 78 2.92 0.46 13.25
N LEU A 79 2.55 1.05 12.11
CA LEU A 79 1.19 1.54 11.87
C LEU A 79 0.17 0.40 11.84
N ILE A 80 0.50 -0.74 11.21
CA ILE A 80 -0.36 -1.94 11.22
C ILE A 80 -0.58 -2.43 12.65
N ILE A 81 0.49 -2.64 13.42
CA ILE A 81 0.41 -3.12 14.81
C ILE A 81 -0.37 -2.13 15.68
N ALA A 82 -0.05 -0.83 15.61
CA ALA A 82 -0.73 0.20 16.38
C ALA A 82 -2.23 0.29 16.02
N SER A 83 -2.58 0.10 14.75
CA SER A 83 -3.98 0.08 14.29
C SER A 83 -4.72 -1.15 14.81
N ASN A 84 -4.08 -2.31 14.85
CA ASN A 84 -4.63 -3.53 15.45
C ASN A 84 -4.88 -3.37 16.95
N ASN A 85 -3.89 -2.87 17.70
CA ASN A 85 -4.03 -2.64 19.14
C ASN A 85 -5.11 -1.58 19.44
N SER A 86 -5.26 -0.59 18.55
CA SER A 86 -6.35 0.41 18.63
C SER A 86 -7.74 -0.23 18.54
N LEU A 87 -7.91 -1.28 17.73
CA LEU A 87 -9.18 -2.00 17.57
C LEU A 87 -9.50 -2.86 18.79
N SER A 88 -8.48 -3.39 19.46
CA SER A 88 -8.60 -4.17 20.71
C SER A 88 -8.80 -3.31 21.96
N ASN A 89 -8.89 -1.98 21.83
CA ASN A 89 -8.94 -1.02 22.95
C ASN A 89 -7.72 -1.05 23.88
N GLU A 90 -6.59 -1.58 23.43
CA GLU A 90 -5.35 -1.56 24.19
C GLU A 90 -4.70 -0.17 24.17
N ASP A 91 -3.83 0.09 25.15
CA ASP A 91 -3.06 1.34 25.18
C ASP A 91 -2.03 1.36 24.05
N VAL A 92 -2.22 2.30 23.11
CA VAL A 92 -1.39 2.41 21.92
C VAL A 92 -0.17 3.28 22.21
N ILE A 93 0.94 2.64 22.57
CA ILE A 93 2.23 3.29 22.75
C ILE A 93 3.09 3.02 21.52
N ILE A 94 3.40 4.08 20.76
CA ILE A 94 4.18 4.00 19.49
C ILE A 94 5.49 3.25 19.68
N PHE A 95 6.18 3.50 20.80
CA PHE A 95 7.46 2.86 21.11
C PHE A 95 7.33 1.33 21.19
N HIS A 96 6.30 0.81 21.86
CA HIS A 96 6.08 -0.63 21.95
C HIS A 96 5.77 -1.23 20.58
N SER A 97 4.87 -0.62 19.81
CA SER A 97 4.56 -1.07 18.45
C SER A 97 5.78 -0.99 17.51
N TYR A 98 6.70 -0.04 17.73
CA TYR A 98 7.93 0.09 16.94
C TYR A 98 8.98 -0.97 17.28
N GLU A 99 9.11 -1.33 18.55
CA GLU A 99 9.96 -2.45 18.98
C GLU A 99 9.42 -3.79 18.48
N GLU A 100 8.10 -4.01 18.58
CA GLU A 100 7.46 -5.21 18.05
C GLU A 100 7.64 -5.33 16.52
N ALA A 101 7.51 -4.21 15.80
CA ALA A 101 7.70 -4.15 14.35
C ALA A 101 9.07 -4.65 13.89
N LYS A 102 10.11 -4.60 14.74
CA LYS A 102 11.46 -5.08 14.41
C LYS A 102 11.45 -6.55 13.97
N HIS A 103 10.62 -7.37 14.61
CA HIS A 103 10.59 -8.81 14.38
C HIS A 103 9.87 -9.19 13.08
N THR A 104 8.95 -8.36 12.61
CA THR A 104 8.10 -8.64 11.44
C THR A 104 8.48 -7.81 10.20
N THR A 105 9.31 -6.77 10.33
CA THR A 105 9.71 -5.88 9.23
C THR A 105 10.34 -6.63 8.06
N TRP A 106 11.29 -7.53 8.29
CA TRP A 106 11.94 -8.27 7.19
C TRP A 106 10.97 -9.19 6.47
N ARG A 107 10.07 -9.83 7.20
CA ARG A 107 9.01 -10.64 6.61
C ARG A 107 8.06 -9.79 5.78
N TYR A 108 7.66 -8.62 6.29
CA TYR A 108 6.85 -7.64 5.55
C TYR A 108 7.54 -7.25 4.23
N ILE A 109 8.83 -6.90 4.26
CA ILE A 109 9.60 -6.53 3.06
C ILE A 109 9.64 -7.70 2.08
N GLY A 110 9.95 -8.91 2.55
CA GLY A 110 10.01 -10.12 1.72
C GLY A 110 8.67 -10.43 1.04
N ILE A 111 7.56 -10.40 1.78
CA ILE A 111 6.21 -10.64 1.23
C ILE A 111 5.81 -9.53 0.25
N THR A 112 6.11 -8.26 0.56
CA THR A 112 5.84 -7.13 -0.33
C THR A 112 6.60 -7.26 -1.64
N LEU A 113 7.88 -7.67 -1.59
CA LEU A 113 8.70 -7.89 -2.78
C LEU A 113 8.16 -9.06 -3.62
N LEU A 114 7.83 -10.19 -2.98
CA LEU A 114 7.24 -11.34 -3.67
C LEU A 114 5.91 -10.99 -4.34
N PHE A 115 5.05 -10.26 -3.65
CA PHE A 115 3.78 -9.78 -4.21
C PHE A 115 4.02 -8.80 -5.36
N GLY A 116 5.00 -7.90 -5.25
CA GLY A 116 5.42 -7.02 -6.34
C GLY A 116 5.90 -7.79 -7.57
N LEU A 117 6.68 -8.86 -7.39
CA LEU A 117 7.12 -9.74 -8.48
C LEU A 117 5.94 -10.45 -9.16
N MET A 118 4.92 -10.88 -8.39
CA MET A 118 3.70 -11.46 -8.97
C MET A 118 2.94 -10.47 -9.85
N LEU A 119 2.92 -9.20 -9.46
CA LEU A 119 2.27 -8.12 -10.21
C LEU A 119 3.13 -7.55 -11.35
N PHE A 120 4.42 -7.88 -11.40
CA PHE A 120 5.38 -7.28 -12.33
C PHE A 120 4.97 -7.47 -13.79
N ILE A 121 4.68 -8.71 -14.22
CA ILE A 121 4.30 -9.01 -15.61
C ILE A 121 2.99 -8.30 -15.99
N PRO A 122 1.88 -8.43 -15.22
CA PRO A 122 0.64 -7.71 -15.51
C PRO A 122 0.82 -6.18 -15.63
N ILE A 123 1.57 -5.57 -14.70
CA ILE A 123 1.83 -4.13 -14.70
C ILE A 123 2.69 -3.74 -15.91
N LEU A 124 3.71 -4.52 -16.23
CA LEU A 124 4.58 -4.26 -17.38
C LEU A 124 3.78 -4.28 -18.69
N LEU A 125 2.90 -5.26 -18.90
CA LEU A 125 2.00 -5.29 -20.06
C LEU A 125 1.11 -4.05 -20.15
N MET A 126 0.58 -3.59 -19.00
CA MET A 126 -0.23 -2.38 -18.93
C MET A 126 0.59 -1.13 -19.28
N ILE A 127 1.81 -1.00 -18.78
CA ILE A 127 2.73 0.10 -19.10
C ILE A 127 3.06 0.10 -20.61
N PHE A 128 3.36 -1.07 -21.18
CA PHE A 128 3.63 -1.18 -22.62
C PHE A 128 2.43 -0.75 -23.46
N GLY A 129 1.21 -1.20 -23.11
CA GLY A 129 -0.01 -0.81 -23.82
C GLY A 129 -0.34 0.68 -23.72
N ILE A 130 -0.15 1.29 -22.55
CA ILE A 130 -0.46 2.71 -22.30
C ILE A 130 0.59 3.63 -22.93
N PHE A 131 1.87 3.47 -22.57
CA PHE A 131 2.92 4.46 -22.84
C PHE A 131 3.77 4.15 -24.08
N ASN A 132 4.08 2.88 -24.34
CA ASN A 132 5.01 2.50 -25.41
C ASN A 132 4.32 2.07 -26.70
N GLY A 133 3.00 1.85 -26.67
CA GLY A 133 2.23 1.44 -27.85
C GLY A 133 2.31 2.43 -29.01
N SER A 134 2.52 3.73 -28.74
CA SER A 134 2.73 4.76 -29.77
C SER A 134 4.17 4.83 -30.29
N LEU A 135 5.16 4.36 -29.52
CA LEU A 135 6.57 4.35 -29.93
C LEU A 135 6.92 3.13 -30.79
N MET A 136 6.10 2.08 -30.73
CA MET A 136 6.31 0.80 -31.44
C MET A 136 5.32 0.60 -32.59
N ASP A 137 4.61 1.64 -33.04
CA ASP A 137 3.57 1.57 -34.09
C ASP A 137 2.54 0.45 -33.86
N ILE A 138 2.22 0.16 -32.60
CA ILE A 138 1.24 -0.87 -32.25
C ILE A 138 -0.15 -0.29 -32.48
N SER A 139 -0.95 -1.02 -33.28
CA SER A 139 -2.34 -0.60 -33.56
C SER A 139 -3.16 -0.42 -32.27
N LEU A 140 -4.06 0.57 -32.29
CA LEU A 140 -4.91 0.91 -31.14
C LEU A 140 -5.65 -0.31 -30.54
N PRO A 141 -6.19 -1.26 -31.33
CA PRO A 141 -6.81 -2.46 -30.80
C PRO A 141 -5.85 -3.35 -30.00
N ILE A 142 -4.62 -3.53 -30.48
CA ILE A 142 -3.60 -4.35 -29.80
C ILE A 142 -3.18 -3.68 -28.49
N ARG A 143 -3.05 -2.35 -28.45
CA ARG A 143 -2.80 -1.60 -27.20
C ARG A 143 -3.90 -1.85 -26.18
N GLY A 144 -5.17 -1.80 -26.61
CA GLY A 144 -6.32 -2.09 -25.76
C GLY A 144 -6.27 -3.50 -25.18
N ILE A 145 -5.94 -4.50 -26.01
CA ILE A 145 -5.78 -5.89 -25.58
C ILE A 145 -4.67 -6.02 -24.53
N LEU A 146 -3.49 -5.42 -24.76
CA LEU A 146 -2.37 -5.45 -23.80
C LEU A 146 -2.76 -4.85 -22.45
N VAL A 147 -3.49 -3.72 -22.46
CA VAL A 147 -3.99 -3.10 -21.23
C VAL A 147 -4.98 -4.00 -20.50
N ILE A 148 -5.94 -4.62 -21.20
CA ILE A 148 -6.93 -5.51 -20.58
C ILE A 148 -6.26 -6.78 -20.02
N VAL A 149 -5.34 -7.38 -20.78
CA VAL A 149 -4.60 -8.59 -20.38
C VAL A 149 -3.63 -8.30 -19.23
N GLY A 150 -3.14 -7.08 -19.08
CA GLY A 150 -2.40 -6.65 -17.88
C GLY A 150 -3.33 -6.34 -16.69
N LEU A 151 -4.42 -5.62 -16.93
CA LEU A 151 -5.32 -5.14 -15.88
C LEU A 151 -6.07 -6.27 -15.18
N LEU A 152 -6.63 -7.24 -15.93
CA LEU A 152 -7.45 -8.29 -15.33
C LEU A 152 -6.65 -9.18 -14.36
N PRO A 153 -5.46 -9.71 -14.71
CA PRO A 153 -4.62 -10.42 -13.76
C PRO A 153 -4.14 -9.53 -12.61
N ALA A 154 -3.78 -8.27 -12.87
CA ALA A 154 -3.34 -7.36 -11.81
C ALA A 154 -4.44 -7.16 -10.76
N VAL A 155 -5.69 -6.91 -11.18
CA VAL A 155 -6.84 -6.75 -10.29
C VAL A 155 -7.14 -8.06 -9.55
N TYR A 156 -7.13 -9.18 -10.25
CA TYR A 156 -7.39 -10.49 -9.65
C TYR A 156 -6.36 -10.85 -8.58
N LEU A 157 -5.06 -10.72 -8.90
CA LEU A 157 -3.96 -10.99 -7.97
C LEU A 157 -3.99 -10.01 -6.80
N SER A 158 -4.20 -8.72 -7.07
CA SER A 158 -4.25 -7.70 -6.02
C SER A 158 -5.37 -7.93 -5.04
N THR A 159 -6.55 -8.30 -5.53
CA THR A 159 -7.71 -8.61 -4.68
C THR A 159 -7.48 -9.89 -3.89
N THR A 160 -7.00 -10.94 -4.54
CA THR A 160 -6.82 -12.27 -3.93
C THR A 160 -5.75 -12.27 -2.84
N PHE A 161 -4.67 -11.52 -3.04
CA PHE A 161 -3.52 -11.47 -2.13
C PHE A 161 -3.44 -10.17 -1.32
N TYR A 162 -4.49 -9.35 -1.32
CA TYR A 162 -4.54 -8.06 -0.63
C TYR A 162 -4.15 -8.16 0.85
N PHE A 163 -4.64 -9.18 1.55
CA PHE A 163 -4.42 -9.36 2.98
C PHE A 163 -3.11 -10.06 3.32
N SER A 164 -2.33 -10.51 2.32
CA SER A 164 -1.09 -11.27 2.57
C SER A 164 -0.05 -10.45 3.34
N ILE A 165 0.05 -9.15 3.06
CA ILE A 165 0.96 -8.22 3.72
C ILE A 165 0.53 -7.97 5.18
N TYR A 166 -0.77 -7.80 5.44
CA TYR A 166 -1.31 -7.61 6.78
C TYR A 166 -1.16 -8.89 7.62
N ALA A 167 -1.48 -10.05 7.04
CA ALA A 167 -1.30 -11.34 7.70
C ALA A 167 0.18 -11.63 8.02
N ALA A 168 1.12 -11.18 7.19
CA ALA A 168 2.55 -11.33 7.46
C ALA A 168 3.02 -10.56 8.70
N VAL A 169 2.31 -9.49 9.07
CA VAL A 169 2.60 -8.67 10.24
C VAL A 169 1.82 -9.18 11.46
N LEU A 170 0.51 -9.38 11.32
CA LEU A 170 -0.39 -9.68 12.43
C LEU A 170 -0.38 -11.15 12.85
N TYR A 171 -0.01 -12.06 11.95
CA TYR A 171 0.07 -13.50 12.21
C TYR A 171 1.50 -14.00 11.99
N PRO A 172 2.44 -13.72 12.92
CA PRO A 172 3.85 -14.09 12.79
C PRO A 172 4.07 -15.62 12.72
N ASN A 173 3.10 -16.43 13.13
CA ASN A 173 3.19 -17.89 13.03
C ASN A 173 2.65 -18.46 11.69
N GLU A 174 1.94 -17.68 10.88
CA GLU A 174 1.35 -18.14 9.62
C GLU A 174 2.38 -18.15 8.48
N THR A 175 2.97 -19.31 8.19
CA THR A 175 4.00 -19.41 7.13
C THR A 175 3.43 -19.24 5.72
N SER A 176 2.13 -19.47 5.53
CA SER A 176 1.48 -19.52 4.20
C SER A 176 0.59 -18.30 3.92
N VAL A 177 1.09 -17.08 4.16
CA VAL A 177 0.30 -15.82 4.09
C VAL A 177 -0.46 -15.59 2.78
N PHE A 178 0.06 -16.04 1.64
CA PHE A 178 -0.64 -15.94 0.36
C PHE A 178 -1.83 -16.91 0.28
N SER A 179 -1.65 -18.14 0.75
CA SER A 179 -2.73 -19.13 0.87
C SER A 179 -3.78 -18.67 1.87
N TYR A 180 -3.35 -18.09 2.99
CA TYR A 180 -4.21 -17.48 3.99
C TYR A 180 -5.10 -16.39 3.39
N SER A 181 -4.50 -15.41 2.72
CA SER A 181 -5.25 -14.34 2.03
C SER A 181 -6.22 -14.92 1.01
N LYS A 182 -5.78 -15.87 0.17
CA LYS A 182 -6.64 -16.51 -0.83
C LYS A 182 -7.85 -17.20 -0.19
N GLN A 183 -7.68 -17.83 0.98
CA GLN A 183 -8.78 -18.46 1.71
C GLN A 183 -9.75 -17.42 2.28
N LEU A 184 -9.27 -16.29 2.80
CA LEU A 184 -10.13 -15.21 3.29
C LEU A 184 -10.97 -14.59 2.17
N VAL A 185 -10.38 -14.39 1.00
CA VAL A 185 -11.06 -13.79 -0.16
C VAL A 185 -12.06 -14.75 -0.81
N LYS A 186 -11.90 -16.06 -0.62
CA LYS A 186 -12.76 -17.09 -1.23
C LYS A 186 -14.22 -16.89 -0.80
N GLY A 187 -15.10 -16.69 -1.79
CA GLY A 187 -16.53 -16.43 -1.56
C GLY A 187 -16.89 -14.97 -1.25
N ASN A 188 -15.89 -14.09 -1.05
CA ASN A 188 -16.08 -12.66 -0.79
C ASN A 188 -15.33 -11.76 -1.77
N PHE A 189 -14.89 -12.28 -2.93
CA PHE A 189 -14.03 -11.59 -3.89
C PHE A 189 -14.47 -10.16 -4.22
N PHE A 190 -15.73 -9.97 -4.63
CA PHE A 190 -16.23 -8.64 -4.99
C PHE A 190 -16.26 -7.65 -3.82
N LYS A 191 -16.52 -8.14 -2.59
CA LYS A 191 -16.48 -7.28 -1.40
C LYS A 191 -15.05 -6.82 -1.11
N VAL A 192 -14.10 -7.75 -1.21
CA VAL A 192 -12.67 -7.43 -1.05
C VAL A 192 -12.22 -6.48 -2.15
N LEU A 193 -12.64 -6.69 -3.40
CA LEU A 193 -12.35 -5.78 -4.50
C LEU A 193 -12.82 -4.35 -4.18
N ILE A 194 -14.05 -4.17 -3.72
CA ILE A 194 -14.55 -2.84 -3.34
C ILE A 194 -13.69 -2.24 -2.21
N ILE A 195 -13.34 -3.04 -1.20
CA ILE A 195 -12.48 -2.59 -0.09
C ILE A 195 -11.10 -2.14 -0.60
N THR A 196 -10.50 -2.91 -1.51
CA THR A 196 -9.20 -2.54 -2.13
C THR A 196 -9.28 -1.29 -3.01
N LEU A 197 -10.45 -1.00 -3.59
CA LEU A 197 -10.67 0.18 -4.42
C LEU A 197 -10.82 1.46 -3.58
N ILE A 198 -11.27 1.38 -2.32
CA ILE A 198 -11.47 2.57 -1.47
C ILE A 198 -10.19 3.42 -1.35
N PRO A 199 -9.02 2.87 -0.96
CA PRO A 199 -7.76 3.61 -0.96
C PRO A 199 -7.41 4.22 -2.32
N ILE A 200 -7.69 3.49 -3.42
CA ILE A 200 -7.39 3.95 -4.78
C ILE A 200 -8.27 5.16 -5.13
N VAL A 201 -9.58 5.06 -4.90
CA VAL A 201 -10.53 6.15 -5.18
C VAL A 201 -10.18 7.41 -4.39
N ILE A 202 -9.81 7.25 -3.10
CA ILE A 202 -9.40 8.38 -2.25
C ILE A 202 -8.14 9.07 -2.81
N THR A 203 -7.23 8.32 -3.45
CA THR A 203 -5.97 8.83 -4.00
C THR A 203 -6.06 9.32 -5.46
N VAL A 204 -7.20 9.12 -6.15
CA VAL A 204 -7.43 9.56 -7.54
C VAL A 204 -7.10 11.05 -7.78
N PRO A 205 -7.52 12.02 -6.93
CA PRO A 205 -7.22 13.44 -7.16
C PRO A 205 -5.72 13.73 -7.25
N ILE A 206 -4.90 12.97 -6.54
CA ILE A 206 -3.44 13.07 -6.57
C ILE A 206 -2.89 12.44 -7.83
N ILE A 207 -3.34 11.23 -8.16
CA ILE A 207 -2.91 10.54 -9.37
C ILE A 207 -3.22 11.40 -10.60
N ALA A 208 -4.43 11.97 -10.68
CA ALA A 208 -4.84 12.88 -11.75
C ALA A 208 -3.92 14.11 -11.84
N SER A 209 -3.56 14.71 -10.71
CA SER A 209 -2.67 15.88 -10.70
C SER A 209 -1.22 15.54 -11.10
N SER A 210 -0.72 14.33 -10.85
CA SER A 210 0.59 13.91 -11.42
C SER A 210 0.60 13.80 -12.94
N PHE A 211 -0.50 13.40 -13.59
CA PHE A 211 -0.58 13.37 -15.05
C PHE A 211 -0.49 14.78 -15.65
N TYR A 212 -1.10 15.78 -15.01
CA TYR A 212 -0.94 17.19 -15.40
C TYR A 212 0.49 17.70 -15.26
N GLN A 213 1.29 17.16 -14.32
CA GLN A 213 2.69 17.55 -14.15
C GLN A 213 3.60 17.03 -15.24
N ASN A 214 3.36 15.83 -15.75
CA ASN A 214 4.21 15.25 -16.79
C ASN A 214 3.92 15.82 -18.19
N MET A 215 2.79 16.52 -18.36
CA MET A 215 2.39 17.14 -19.63
C MET A 215 2.85 18.59 -19.79
N ASN A 216 3.14 19.28 -18.69
CA ASN A 216 3.64 20.66 -18.70
C ASN A 216 5.04 20.64 -18.09
N GLU A 217 6.02 21.35 -18.65
CA GLU A 217 7.34 21.51 -18.03
C GLU A 217 7.19 22.37 -16.75
N ILE A 218 6.77 21.73 -15.67
CA ILE A 218 6.47 22.39 -14.40
C ILE A 218 7.78 22.75 -13.69
N SER A 219 7.87 24.02 -13.27
CA SER A 219 9.02 24.53 -12.50
C SER A 219 9.27 23.71 -11.23
N VAL A 220 10.54 23.63 -10.81
CA VAL A 220 10.97 22.91 -9.60
C VAL A 220 10.13 23.29 -8.37
N GLY A 221 9.72 24.56 -8.24
CA GLY A 221 8.87 25.03 -7.13
C GLY A 221 7.49 24.36 -7.07
N LEU A 222 6.84 24.15 -8.22
CA LEU A 222 5.54 23.48 -8.29
C LEU A 222 5.67 21.95 -8.08
N GLN A 223 6.79 21.34 -8.48
CA GLN A 223 7.08 19.93 -8.15
C GLN A 223 7.22 19.74 -6.63
N LEU A 224 7.86 20.67 -5.93
CA LEU A 224 7.98 20.66 -4.47
C LEU A 224 6.62 20.82 -3.78
N ILE A 225 5.79 21.79 -4.22
CA ILE A 225 4.43 21.98 -3.67
C ILE A 225 3.61 20.70 -3.83
N TYR A 226 3.65 20.09 -5.02
CA TYR A 226 2.93 18.86 -5.27
C TYR A 226 3.42 17.69 -4.42
N SER A 227 4.75 17.54 -4.27
CA SER A 227 5.33 16.54 -3.38
C SER A 227 4.82 16.72 -1.95
N LEU A 228 4.72 17.97 -1.46
CA LEU A 228 4.18 18.27 -0.13
C LEU A 228 2.69 17.91 -0.01
N VAL A 229 1.87 18.28 -0.99
CA VAL A 229 0.43 17.94 -1.01
C VAL A 229 0.24 16.42 -1.01
N ARG A 230 1.02 15.70 -1.82
CA ARG A 230 1.02 14.24 -1.86
C ARG A 230 1.39 13.62 -0.52
N SER A 231 2.44 14.16 0.11
CA SER A 231 2.90 13.74 1.43
C SER A 231 1.83 13.98 2.51
N ILE A 232 1.21 15.16 2.54
CA ILE A 232 0.15 15.49 3.51
C ILE A 232 -1.06 14.54 3.34
N HIS A 233 -1.47 14.29 2.10
CA HIS A 233 -2.57 13.37 1.84
C HIS A 233 -2.22 11.93 2.24
N GLY A 234 -1.02 11.45 1.89
CA GLY A 234 -0.53 10.14 2.30
C GLY A 234 -0.52 10.00 3.82
N MET A 235 -0.06 11.03 4.54
CA MET A 235 -0.06 11.08 5.99
C MET A 235 -1.46 10.94 6.59
N LEU A 236 -2.46 11.63 6.03
CA LEU A 236 -3.83 11.62 6.55
C LEU A 236 -4.58 10.32 6.23
N ILE A 237 -4.31 9.71 5.09
CA ILE A 237 -5.11 8.60 4.57
C ILE A 237 -4.51 7.25 4.89
N ALA A 238 -3.17 7.14 4.99
CA ALA A 238 -2.52 5.86 5.27
C ALA A 238 -3.08 5.17 6.52
N PRO A 239 -3.24 5.83 7.69
CA PRO A 239 -3.83 5.18 8.86
C PRO A 239 -5.24 4.66 8.64
N PHE A 240 -6.06 5.45 7.95
CA PHE A 240 -7.44 5.08 7.67
C PHE A 240 -7.51 3.86 6.75
N THR A 241 -6.66 3.79 5.72
CA THR A 241 -6.59 2.65 4.81
C THR A 241 -6.11 1.37 5.49
N VAL A 242 -5.16 1.50 6.44
CA VAL A 242 -4.69 0.38 7.26
C VAL A 242 -5.82 -0.12 8.17
N LEU A 243 -6.53 0.77 8.85
CA LEU A 243 -7.69 0.39 9.68
C LEU A 243 -8.79 -0.31 8.89
N ILE A 244 -9.14 0.18 7.69
CA ILE A 244 -10.11 -0.49 6.81
C ILE A 244 -9.66 -1.92 6.51
N SER A 245 -8.38 -2.09 6.19
CA SER A 245 -7.82 -3.39 5.82
C SER A 245 -7.83 -4.38 6.98
N ILE A 246 -7.45 -3.95 8.18
CA ILE A 246 -7.44 -4.80 9.37
C ILE A 246 -8.86 -5.19 9.76
N VAL A 247 -9.79 -4.22 9.84
CA VAL A 247 -11.20 -4.50 10.17
C VAL A 247 -11.82 -5.44 9.13
N ALA A 248 -11.53 -5.25 7.84
CA ALA A 248 -12.00 -6.15 6.79
C ALA A 248 -11.48 -7.58 6.97
N MET A 249 -10.18 -7.72 7.29
CA MET A 249 -9.53 -9.00 7.52
C MET A 249 -10.17 -9.74 8.71
N GLU A 250 -10.32 -9.08 9.87
CA GLU A 250 -10.96 -9.68 11.06
C GLU A 250 -12.40 -10.13 10.79
N ARG A 251 -13.16 -9.36 10.01
CA ARG A 251 -14.55 -9.71 9.66
C ARG A 251 -14.63 -10.90 8.71
N LEU A 252 -13.69 -11.02 7.77
CA LEU A 252 -13.57 -12.17 6.88
C LEU A 252 -13.18 -13.43 7.65
N GLU A 253 -12.27 -13.31 8.62
CA GLU A 253 -11.85 -14.41 9.50
C GLU A 253 -13.02 -14.97 10.32
N LYS A 254 -13.77 -14.11 11.01
CA LYS A 254 -14.97 -14.52 11.77
C LYS A 254 -16.00 -15.23 10.88
N THR A 255 -16.13 -14.79 9.63
CA THR A 255 -17.04 -15.42 8.66
C THR A 255 -16.57 -16.81 8.24
N LYS A 256 -15.25 -17.00 8.08
CA LYS A 256 -14.63 -18.30 7.77
C LYS A 256 -14.81 -19.31 8.90
N GLU A 257 -14.58 -18.92 10.14
CA GLU A 257 -14.72 -19.78 11.32
C GLU A 257 -16.17 -20.29 11.46
N ASN A 258 -17.15 -19.38 11.35
CA ASN A 258 -18.57 -19.72 11.40
C ASN A 258 -19.01 -20.65 10.24
N GLY A 259 -18.36 -20.56 9.08
CA GLY A 259 -18.60 -21.44 7.94
C GLY A 259 -18.05 -22.86 8.11
N HIS A 260 -17.00 -23.05 8.92
CA HIS A 260 -16.46 -24.37 9.24
C HIS A 260 -17.31 -25.12 10.28
N PHE A 261 -17.93 -24.42 11.23
CA PHE A 261 -18.84 -25.05 12.20
C PHE A 261 -20.11 -25.63 11.57
N HIS A 262 -20.60 -25.09 10.46
CA HIS A 262 -21.76 -25.65 9.76
C HIS A 262 -21.47 -26.85 8.84
N LYS A 263 -20.20 -27.14 8.53
CA LYS A 263 -19.83 -28.30 7.71
C LYS A 263 -19.58 -29.58 8.51
N ASN A 264 -19.51 -29.49 9.84
CA ASN A 264 -19.25 -30.62 10.72
C ASN A 264 -20.51 -31.14 11.44
N VAL A 265 -21.71 -30.70 11.03
CA VAL A 265 -23.00 -31.06 11.65
C VAL A 265 -23.99 -31.67 10.63
N THR A 266 -23.49 -32.14 9.49
CA THR A 266 -24.28 -32.86 8.47
C THR A 266 -23.52 -34.08 8.02
#